data_AF-A0A644ZDK4-F1
#
_entry.id   AF-A0A644ZDK4-F1
#
_cell.length_a   1.000
_cell.length_b   1.000
_cell.length_c   1.000
_cell.angle_alpha   90.00
_cell.angle_beta   90.00
_cell.angle_gamma   90.00
#
_symmetry.space_group_name_H-M   'P 1'
#
loop_
_entity.id
_entity.type
_entity.pdbx_description
1 polymer ?
#
loop_
_entity_poly.entity_id
_entity_poly.type
_entity_poly.pdbx_seq_one_letter_code
_entity_poly.pdbx_strand_id
1 'polypeptide(L)'
;MKYPVSEEKTPWDQWYEEGNIQFIKAPTQAELIVTYYGTVYGINILDIQTVDDCDPGYPCSEYYIVKIKESDSAQMRELGWTDFEEK
;
A
#
# COMPACT_ATOMS: atom_id res chain seq x y z
N MET A 1 3.81 -2.68 -9.67
CA MET A 1 3.02 -3.68 -10.41
C MET A 1 1.59 -3.50 -9.97
N LYS A 2 0.64 -4.09 -10.71
CA LYS A 2 -0.77 -4.08 -10.32
C LYS A 2 -1.06 -5.31 -9.44
N TYR A 3 -1.30 -5.10 -8.14
CA TYR A 3 -2.04 -6.02 -7.26
C TYR A 3 -3.51 -5.68 -7.02
N PRO A 4 -4.47 -6.57 -7.35
CA PRO A 4 -5.87 -6.31 -7.04
C PRO A 4 -5.98 -6.25 -5.53
N VAL A 5 -6.36 -5.09 -5.01
CA VAL A 5 -6.77 -4.98 -3.61
C VAL A 5 -8.09 -5.72 -3.52
N SER A 6 -8.04 -7.00 -3.16
CA SER A 6 -9.25 -7.70 -2.72
C SER A 6 -9.74 -6.99 -1.46
N GLU A 7 -11.01 -6.59 -1.45
CA GLU A 7 -11.71 -5.89 -0.36
C GLU A 7 -11.67 -6.58 1.02
N GLU A 8 -10.93 -7.66 1.19
CA GLU A 8 -10.50 -8.17 2.48
C GLU A 8 -9.41 -7.26 3.04
N LYS A 9 -9.86 -6.13 3.61
CA LYS A 9 -9.14 -5.17 4.47
C LYS A 9 -7.61 -5.18 4.31
N THR A 10 -7.11 -4.18 3.61
CA THR A 10 -5.67 -3.94 3.55
C THR A 10 -5.08 -3.92 4.97
N PRO A 11 -3.87 -4.47 5.20
CA PRO A 11 -3.35 -4.65 6.55
C PRO A 11 -3.15 -3.31 7.29
N TRP A 12 -2.97 -2.21 6.55
CA TRP A 12 -2.88 -0.88 7.11
C TRP A 12 -4.22 -0.32 7.56
N ASP A 13 -5.34 -0.66 6.92
CA ASP A 13 -6.69 -0.29 7.39
C ASP A 13 -7.00 -0.98 8.71
N GLN A 14 -6.73 -2.29 8.82
CA GLN A 14 -6.92 -3.01 10.08
C GLN A 14 -6.02 -2.45 11.19
N TRP A 15 -4.75 -2.18 10.87
CA TRP A 15 -3.82 -1.54 11.81
C TRP A 15 -4.32 -0.16 12.26
N TYR A 16 -4.93 0.61 11.37
CA TYR A 16 -5.52 1.90 11.70
C TYR A 16 -6.72 1.79 12.66
N GLU A 17 -7.65 0.87 12.35
CA GLU A 17 -8.86 0.64 13.15
C GLU A 17 -8.53 0.11 14.56
N GLU A 18 -7.56 -0.79 14.68
CA GLU A 18 -7.20 -1.44 15.94
C GLU A 18 -6.13 -0.67 16.75
N GLY A 19 -5.25 0.06 16.08
CA GLY A 19 -4.02 0.62 16.66
C GLY A 19 -4.19 1.83 17.57
N ASN A 20 -5.41 2.36 17.73
CA ASN A 20 -5.69 3.62 18.44
C ASN A 20 -4.78 4.78 17.95
N ILE A 21 -4.50 4.81 16.64
CA ILE A 21 -3.59 5.76 16.03
C ILE A 21 -4.35 7.05 15.78
N GLN A 22 -3.84 8.15 16.33
CA GLN A 22 -4.50 9.45 16.22
C GLN A 22 -3.87 10.28 15.11
N PHE A 23 -4.61 10.44 14.02
CA PHE A 23 -4.33 11.50 13.05
C PHE A 23 -5.20 12.72 13.40
N ILE A 24 -4.65 13.93 13.19
CA ILE A 24 -5.37 15.20 13.43
C ILE A 24 -6.61 15.33 12.52
N LYS A 25 -6.57 14.68 11.35
CA LYS A 25 -7.65 14.53 10.37
C LYS A 25 -7.62 13.09 9.85
N ALA A 26 -8.71 12.60 9.26
CA ALA A 26 -8.70 11.29 8.60
C ALA A 26 -7.55 11.22 7.57
N PRO A 27 -6.63 10.22 7.67
CA PRO A 27 -5.52 10.10 6.73
C PRO A 27 -6.04 9.68 5.36
N THR A 28 -5.34 10.10 4.31
CA THR A 28 -5.50 9.47 3.00
C THR A 28 -4.92 8.05 3.02
N GLN A 29 -5.39 7.17 2.12
CA GLN A 29 -4.86 5.81 2.01
C GLN A 29 -3.34 5.80 1.80
N ALA A 30 -2.81 6.71 0.97
CA ALA A 30 -1.37 6.87 0.78
C ALA A 30 -0.64 7.24 2.09
N GLU A 31 -1.14 8.22 2.85
CA GLU A 31 -0.55 8.58 4.15
C GLU A 31 -0.58 7.40 5.13
N LEU A 32 -1.67 6.62 5.11
CA LEU A 32 -1.82 5.46 5.98
C LEU A 32 -0.84 4.35 5.61
N ILE A 33 -0.66 4.05 4.33
CA ILE A 33 0.34 3.09 3.83
C ILE A 33 1.76 3.52 4.24
N VAL A 34 2.15 4.77 3.99
CA VAL A 34 3.47 5.29 4.39
C VAL A 34 3.69 5.11 5.89
N THR A 35 2.70 5.48 6.69
CA THR A 35 2.80 5.43 8.15
C THR A 35 2.88 3.98 8.64
N TYR A 36 2.07 3.08 8.08
CA TYR A 36 2.05 1.65 8.42
C TYR A 36 3.41 1.01 8.16
N TYR A 37 3.94 1.10 6.93
CA TYR A 37 5.21 0.47 6.59
C TYR A 37 6.40 1.11 7.32
N GLY A 38 6.37 2.42 7.53
CA GLY A 38 7.38 3.11 8.32
C GLY A 38 7.37 2.70 9.79
N THR A 39 6.20 2.51 10.39
CA THR A 39 6.05 2.22 11.82
C THR A 39 6.22 0.74 12.15
N VAL A 40 5.57 -0.13 11.38
CA VAL A 40 5.51 -1.58 11.65
C VAL A 40 6.78 -2.28 11.14
N TYR A 41 7.31 -1.85 10.00
CA TYR A 41 8.40 -2.54 9.32
C TYR A 41 9.69 -1.74 9.20
N GLY A 42 9.68 -0.44 9.55
CA GLY A 42 10.82 0.45 9.36
C GLY A 42 11.13 0.76 7.89
N ILE A 43 10.21 0.49 6.98
CA ILE A 43 10.38 0.66 5.54
C ILE A 43 10.00 2.09 5.16
N ASN A 44 10.92 2.79 4.49
CA ASN A 44 10.68 4.16 4.08
C ASN A 44 10.14 4.20 2.64
N ILE A 45 8.84 4.39 2.50
CA ILE A 45 8.19 4.59 1.21
C ILE A 45 8.52 5.99 0.69
N LEU A 46 9.10 6.04 -0.52
CA LEU A 46 9.56 7.25 -1.19
C LEU A 46 8.48 7.91 -2.04
N ASP A 47 7.58 7.12 -2.61
CA ASP A 47 6.48 7.58 -3.47
C ASP A 47 5.35 6.54 -3.47
N ILE A 48 4.10 7.00 -3.62
CA ILE A 48 2.93 6.12 -3.78
C ILE A 48 2.10 6.64 -4.94
N GLN A 49 1.73 5.73 -5.84
CA GLN A 49 0.80 5.99 -6.93
C GLN A 49 -0.41 5.07 -6.78
N THR A 50 -1.59 5.68 -6.79
CA THR A 50 -2.86 4.96 -6.87
C THR A 50 -3.21 4.76 -8.34
N VAL A 51 -3.51 3.52 -8.71
CA VAL A 51 -3.94 3.16 -10.06
C VAL A 51 -5.32 2.56 -9.97
N ASP A 52 -6.29 3.23 -10.58
CA ASP A 52 -7.63 2.69 -10.78
C ASP A 52 -7.62 1.82 -12.04
N ASP A 53 -7.88 0.52 -11.89
CA ASP A 53 -8.12 -0.37 -13.03
C ASP A 53 -9.62 -0.61 -13.16
N CYS A 54 -10.26 0.23 -13.96
CA CYS A 54 -11.67 0.12 -14.33
C CYS A 54 -11.80 -0.43 -15.74
N ASP A 55 -11.40 -1.69 -15.95
CA ASP A 55 -11.58 -2.36 -17.23
C ASP A 55 -13.07 -2.72 -17.44
N PRO A 56 -13.68 -2.41 -18.60
CA PRO A 56 -15.10 -2.63 -18.83
C PRO A 56 -15.46 -4.12 -18.77
N GLY A 57 -16.20 -4.51 -17.74
CA GLY A 57 -16.62 -5.90 -17.49
C GLY A 57 -16.01 -6.52 -16.23
N TYR A 58 -15.12 -5.81 -15.55
CA TYR A 58 -14.58 -6.18 -14.24
C TYR A 58 -14.90 -5.11 -13.19
N PRO A 59 -15.02 -5.48 -11.91
CA PRO A 59 -15.14 -4.49 -10.85
C PRO A 59 -13.91 -3.59 -10.84
N CYS A 60 -14.12 -2.27 -10.76
CA CYS A 60 -13.05 -1.31 -10.55
C CYS A 60 -12.23 -1.76 -9.35
N SER A 61 -10.98 -2.10 -9.59
CA SER A 61 -10.05 -2.49 -8.54
C SER A 61 -9.06 -1.34 -8.37
N GLU A 62 -8.85 -0.91 -7.13
CA GLU A 62 -7.85 0.10 -6.79
C GLU A 62 -6.53 -0.62 -6.48
N TYR A 63 -5.43 -0.07 -6.97
CA TYR A 63 -4.09 -0.67 -6.85
C TYR A 63 -3.12 0.38 -6.33
N TYR A 64 -2.20 -0.03 -5.47
CA TYR A 64 -1.13 0.84 -4.97
C TYR A 64 0.22 0.41 -5.53
N ILE A 65 0.94 1.36 -6.13
CA ILE A 65 2.34 1.20 -6.54
C ILE A 65 3.18 2.02 -5.59
N VAL A 66 4.11 1.37 -4.89
CA VAL A 66 4.98 2.01 -3.92
C VAL A 66 6.42 2.01 -4.42
N LYS A 67 7.10 3.15 -4.27
CA LYS A 67 8.53 3.28 -4.51
C LYS A 67 9.25 3.20 -3.18
N ILE A 68 10.27 2.36 -3.09
CA ILE A 68 11.06 2.14 -1.88
C ILE A 68 12.55 2.16 -2.22
N LYS A 69 13.41 2.10 -1.21
CA LYS A 69 14.84 1.85 -1.40
C LYS A 69 15.06 0.40 -1.82
N GLU A 70 16.09 0.16 -2.63
CA GLU A 70 16.48 -1.20 -3.03
C GLU A 70 16.80 -2.10 -1.83
N SER A 71 17.35 -1.52 -0.74
CA SER A 71 17.61 -2.24 0.52
C SER A 71 16.38 -2.89 1.13
N ASP A 72 15.20 -2.30 0.88
CA ASP A 72 13.94 -2.71 1.51
C ASP A 72 13.13 -3.64 0.59
N SER A 73 13.64 -3.91 -0.63
CA SER A 73 12.95 -4.68 -1.68
C SER A 73 12.70 -6.14 -1.29
N ALA A 74 13.70 -6.78 -0.67
CA ALA A 74 13.59 -8.16 -0.23
C ALA A 74 12.47 -8.32 0.82
N GLN A 75 12.40 -7.40 1.77
CA GLN A 75 11.39 -7.40 2.83
C GLN A 75 9.99 -7.15 2.25
N MET A 76 9.84 -6.22 1.30
CA MET A 76 8.54 -6.00 0.64
C MET A 76 8.05 -7.25 -0.10
N ARG A 77 8.94 -8.01 -0.75
CA ARG A 77 8.58 -9.29 -1.38
C ARG A 77 8.12 -10.34 -0.36
N GLU A 78 8.76 -10.43 0.80
CA GLU A 78 8.33 -11.32 1.89
C GLU A 78 6.95 -10.92 2.44
N LEU A 79 6.62 -9.64 2.40
CA LEU A 79 5.30 -9.11 2.79
C LEU A 79 4.23 -9.27 1.68
N GLY A 80 4.57 -9.93 0.58
CA GLY A 80 3.63 -10.25 -0.51
C GLY A 80 3.55 -9.19 -1.60
N TRP A 81 4.40 -8.16 -1.59
CA TRP A 81 4.50 -7.22 -2.71
C TRP A 81 5.26 -7.85 -3.88
N THR A 82 4.90 -7.44 -5.08
CA THR A 82 5.64 -7.72 -6.31
C THR A 82 6.23 -6.43 -6.79
N ASP A 83 7.30 -6.53 -7.59
CA ASP A 83 8.06 -5.40 -8.10
C ASP A 83 7.21 -4.41 -8.95
N PHE A 84 7.76 -3.54 -9.80
CA PHE A 84 7.01 -3.08 -10.98
C PHE A 84 7.93 -3.12 -12.17
N GLU A 85 7.59 -3.93 -13.17
CA GLU A 85 8.23 -3.87 -14.46
C GLU A 85 7.31 -3.00 -15.30
N GLU A 86 7.63 -1.70 -15.35
CA GLU A 86 7.14 -0.84 -16.42
C GLU A 86 7.66 -1.45 -17.74
N LYS A 87 6.75 -1.99 -18.55
CA LYS A 87 7.05 -2.45 -19.91
C LYS A 87 7.13 -1.27 -20.87
#